data_AF-A0A7J4TIR1-F1
#
_entry.id   AF-A0A7J4TIR1-F1
#
_cell.length_a   1.000
_cell.length_b   1.000
_cell.length_c   1.000
_cell.angle_alpha   90.00
_cell.angle_beta   90.00
_cell.angle_gamma   90.00
#
_symmetry.space_group_name_H-M   'P 1'
#
loop_
_entity.id
_entity.type
_entity.pdbx_description
1 polymer ?
#
loop_
_entity_poly.entity_id
_entity_poly.type
_entity_poly.pdbx_seq_one_letter_code
_entity_poly.pdbx_strand_id
1 'polypeptide(L)'
;MPYLVCKKCGGYYQLQEGESPDDFYDKCNCGGDLEYRESLGEESPIHRVSLEDESSTVELLEEEFLNIKSLEEPLIYDDDTAQADLGTNRNHSTSNLLRISLIIGVIILLIISLGLITTKNDSYGVFNSNENEKYSDEEINTFMESAFSADDYGNSYDKVGKWNINVVRIRVMGSPTPEDLKTLNKAIDDINANVKDFQLKIDDKNQLEADMEIYFVPHSEFSQFSINPSKVDGFTEWKVSISGIYGGNSAGEIFKSRIFIGIDGLSQKRRSHVIVHELAHGLGLHHNHNQNSVVCINGPDLTELSDLDKTMIRILYRKDLQPYMSRSQVETILNNSRRSFF
;
A
#
# COMPACT_ATOMS: atom_id res chain seq x y z
N MET A 1 -29.48 -24.33 5.81
CA MET A 1 -29.65 -23.20 4.86
C MET A 1 -29.21 -23.70 3.51
N PRO A 2 -30.01 -23.51 2.44
CA PRO A 2 -29.72 -24.04 1.11
C PRO A 2 -28.65 -23.22 0.38
N TYR A 3 -28.14 -23.78 -0.72
CA TYR A 3 -27.01 -23.28 -1.49
C TYR A 3 -27.28 -23.30 -3.00
N LEU A 4 -26.66 -22.38 -3.73
CA LEU A 4 -26.49 -22.44 -5.18
C LEU A 4 -25.04 -22.82 -5.49
N VAL A 5 -24.83 -23.92 -6.22
CA VAL A 5 -23.50 -24.48 -6.51
C VAL A 5 -23.26 -24.50 -8.01
N CYS A 6 -22.13 -23.95 -8.45
CA CYS A 6 -21.76 -23.97 -9.85
C CYS A 6 -21.25 -25.35 -10.28
N LYS A 7 -21.89 -25.94 -11.30
CA LYS A 7 -21.48 -27.24 -11.87
C LYS A 7 -20.10 -27.22 -12.54
N LYS A 8 -19.59 -26.04 -12.91
CA LYS A 8 -18.33 -25.89 -13.65
C LYS A 8 -17.12 -25.64 -12.74
N CYS A 9 -17.22 -24.67 -11.82
CA CYS A 9 -16.09 -24.29 -10.96
C CYS A 9 -16.22 -24.78 -9.51
N GLY A 10 -17.36 -25.35 -9.11
CA GLY A 10 -17.60 -25.79 -7.73
C GLY A 10 -17.81 -24.66 -6.72
N GLY A 11 -17.72 -23.39 -7.14
CA GLY A 11 -18.06 -22.25 -6.29
C GLY A 11 -19.51 -22.29 -5.85
N TYR A 12 -19.79 -21.82 -4.63
CA TYR A 12 -21.12 -21.87 -4.05
C TYR A 12 -21.51 -20.53 -3.42
N TYR A 13 -22.82 -20.30 -3.34
CA TYR A 13 -23.45 -19.20 -2.62
C TYR A 13 -24.47 -19.77 -1.63
N GLN A 14 -24.45 -19.30 -0.37
CA GLN A 14 -25.41 -19.70 0.64
C GLN A 14 -26.57 -18.70 0.68
N LEU A 15 -27.79 -19.19 0.43
CA LEU A 15 -28.99 -18.35 0.42
C LEU A 15 -29.32 -17.87 1.84
N GLN A 16 -29.59 -16.58 1.95
CA GLN A 16 -30.02 -15.94 3.20
C GLN A 16 -31.51 -16.17 3.46
N GLU A 17 -31.95 -15.90 4.68
CA GLU A 17 -33.35 -16.07 5.08
C GLU A 17 -34.26 -15.14 4.26
N GLY A 18 -35.15 -15.71 3.46
CA GLY A 18 -36.09 -14.98 2.61
C GLY A 18 -35.68 -14.84 1.14
N GLU A 19 -34.48 -15.27 0.75
CA GLU A 19 -34.04 -15.28 -0.65
C GLU A 19 -34.56 -16.51 -1.41
N SER A 20 -35.08 -16.31 -2.63
CA SER A 20 -35.49 -17.39 -3.52
C SER A 20 -34.32 -17.80 -4.43
N PRO A 21 -34.09 -19.10 -4.69
CA PRO A 21 -33.11 -19.54 -5.69
C PRO A 21 -33.34 -18.94 -7.08
N ASP A 22 -34.60 -18.66 -7.43
CA ASP A 22 -35.00 -18.08 -8.71
C ASP A 22 -34.62 -16.59 -8.86
N ASP A 23 -34.26 -15.91 -7.76
CA ASP A 23 -33.81 -14.51 -7.79
C ASP A 23 -32.39 -14.38 -8.38
N PHE A 24 -31.71 -15.50 -8.61
CA PHE A 24 -30.34 -15.55 -9.11
C PHE A 24 -30.31 -16.01 -10.57
N TYR A 25 -29.47 -15.38 -11.38
CA TYR A 25 -29.24 -15.81 -12.76
C TYR A 25 -28.77 -17.27 -12.79
N ASP A 26 -29.32 -18.10 -13.69
CA ASP A 26 -28.97 -19.53 -13.85
C ASP A 26 -27.47 -19.81 -14.11
N LYS A 27 -26.67 -18.76 -14.31
CA LYS A 27 -25.25 -18.82 -14.67
C LYS A 27 -24.37 -18.18 -13.60
N CYS A 28 -23.36 -18.93 -13.19
CA CYS A 28 -22.22 -18.46 -12.41
C CYS A 28 -21.35 -17.50 -13.25
N ASN A 29 -20.61 -16.61 -12.59
CA ASN A 29 -19.67 -15.68 -13.22
C ASN A 29 -18.58 -16.38 -14.08
N CYS A 30 -18.30 -17.67 -13.84
CA CYS A 30 -17.41 -18.47 -14.69
C CYS A 30 -18.07 -19.01 -15.99
N GLY A 31 -19.35 -18.67 -16.21
CA GLY A 31 -20.21 -19.13 -17.29
C GLY A 31 -20.83 -20.52 -17.10
N GLY A 32 -20.66 -21.15 -15.94
CA GLY A 32 -21.24 -22.46 -15.62
C GLY A 32 -22.64 -22.39 -15.00
N ASP A 33 -23.47 -23.41 -15.16
CA ASP A 33 -24.81 -23.46 -14.59
C ASP A 33 -24.79 -23.58 -13.05
N LEU A 34 -25.71 -22.88 -12.39
CA LEU A 34 -25.94 -22.98 -10.95
C LEU A 34 -26.97 -24.08 -10.63
N GLU A 35 -26.73 -24.83 -9.57
CA GLU A 35 -27.60 -25.90 -9.07
C GLU A 35 -27.98 -25.63 -7.62
N TYR A 36 -29.29 -25.66 -7.33
CA TYR A 36 -29.80 -25.58 -5.97
C TYR A 36 -29.51 -26.87 -5.19
N ARG A 37 -28.99 -26.75 -3.96
CA ARG A 37 -28.75 -27.85 -3.03
C ARG A 37 -29.19 -27.49 -1.61
N GLU A 38 -29.91 -28.39 -0.95
CA GLU A 38 -30.37 -28.17 0.43
C GLU A 38 -29.22 -28.22 1.46
N SER A 39 -28.14 -28.92 1.13
CA SER A 39 -26.90 -28.96 1.91
C SER A 39 -25.68 -29.21 1.01
N LEU A 40 -24.54 -28.64 1.40
CA LEU A 40 -23.23 -29.08 0.94
C LEU A 40 -22.86 -30.27 1.82
N GLY A 41 -23.07 -31.49 1.33
CA GLY A 41 -22.90 -32.71 2.14
C GLY A 41 -21.54 -32.77 2.84
N GLU A 42 -21.50 -33.33 4.06
CA GLU A 42 -20.26 -33.70 4.74
C GLU A 42 -19.52 -34.73 3.89
N GLU A 43 -18.26 -34.46 3.53
CA GLU A 43 -17.44 -35.45 2.84
C GLU A 43 -17.24 -36.70 3.71
N SER A 44 -17.52 -37.89 3.14
CA SER A 44 -16.68 -39.12 3.22
C SER A 44 -17.47 -40.35 2.71
N PRO A 45 -16.85 -41.44 2.21
CA PRO A 45 -15.46 -41.85 2.39
C PRO A 45 -14.66 -42.10 1.11
N ILE A 46 -13.34 -42.01 1.29
CA ILE A 46 -12.28 -42.64 0.48
C ILE A 46 -12.76 -43.97 -0.10
N HIS A 47 -12.99 -44.02 -1.41
CA HIS A 47 -12.99 -45.29 -2.13
C HIS A 47 -11.54 -45.58 -2.52
N ARG A 48 -10.90 -46.44 -1.72
CA ARG A 48 -9.71 -47.20 -2.14
C ARG A 48 -10.03 -47.87 -3.48
N VAL A 49 -9.46 -47.37 -4.56
CA VAL A 49 -9.17 -48.22 -5.72
C VAL A 49 -7.71 -48.66 -5.55
N SER A 50 -7.58 -49.98 -5.55
CA SER A 50 -6.38 -50.78 -5.42
C SER A 50 -5.25 -50.35 -6.35
N LEU A 51 -4.03 -50.37 -5.79
CA LEU A 51 -2.80 -50.51 -6.54
C LEU A 51 -2.88 -51.76 -7.42
N GLU A 52 -2.76 -51.58 -8.72
CA GLU A 52 -2.12 -52.53 -9.64
C GLU A 52 -1.78 -51.77 -10.93
N ASP A 53 -0.48 -51.77 -11.27
CA ASP A 53 0.17 -51.46 -12.54
C ASP A 53 -0.09 -50.10 -13.22
N GLU A 54 0.91 -49.21 -13.18
CA GLU A 54 1.91 -49.18 -14.26
C GLU A 54 3.07 -48.24 -13.93
N SER A 55 4.25 -48.85 -13.90
CA SER A 55 5.55 -48.22 -13.97
C SER A 55 5.74 -47.54 -15.33
N SER A 56 5.75 -46.21 -15.38
CA SER A 56 6.59 -45.39 -16.28
C SER A 56 6.17 -43.93 -16.15
N THR A 57 7.12 -43.02 -15.91
CA THR A 57 7.10 -41.54 -16.16
C THR A 57 8.04 -40.74 -15.25
N VAL A 58 8.76 -41.36 -14.32
CA VAL A 58 9.87 -40.71 -13.57
C VAL A 58 11.17 -40.63 -14.39
N GLU A 59 11.09 -40.71 -15.72
CA GLU A 59 12.27 -40.72 -16.62
C GLU A 59 12.27 -39.54 -17.61
N LEU A 60 11.61 -38.42 -17.28
CA LEU A 60 11.50 -37.26 -18.20
C LEU A 60 11.74 -35.88 -17.55
N LEU A 61 12.27 -35.79 -16.33
CA LEU A 61 12.60 -34.50 -15.70
C LEU A 61 14.06 -34.35 -15.23
N GLU A 62 14.91 -35.37 -15.43
CA GLU A 62 16.33 -35.30 -15.06
C GLU A 62 17.28 -34.94 -16.22
N GLU A 63 16.81 -34.93 -17.47
CA GLU A 63 17.68 -34.60 -18.62
C GLU A 63 17.76 -33.09 -18.95
N GLU A 64 16.89 -32.24 -18.41
CA GLU A 64 16.86 -30.81 -18.76
C GLU A 64 17.69 -29.91 -17.80
N PHE A 65 18.11 -30.42 -16.64
CA PHE A 65 18.87 -29.65 -15.65
C PHE A 65 20.41 -29.73 -15.78
N LEU A 66 20.93 -30.48 -16.75
CA LEU A 66 22.37 -30.70 -16.94
C LEU A 66 23.00 -29.90 -18.10
N ASN A 67 22.22 -29.06 -18.82
CA ASN A 67 22.68 -28.42 -20.06
C ASN A 67 22.83 -26.88 -20.02
N ILE A 68 22.97 -26.26 -18.84
CA ILE A 68 23.29 -24.82 -18.71
C ILE A 68 24.52 -24.62 -17.80
N LYS A 69 25.63 -25.30 -18.10
CA LYS A 69 26.91 -25.06 -17.42
C LYS A 69 28.14 -25.06 -18.33
N SER A 70 27.96 -24.68 -19.59
CA SER A 70 29.07 -24.56 -20.56
C SER A 70 28.89 -23.36 -21.48
N LEU A 71 29.08 -22.15 -20.96
CA LEU A 71 29.38 -20.94 -21.74
C LEU A 71 30.34 -20.05 -20.94
N GLU A 72 31.59 -20.48 -20.81
CA GLU A 72 32.73 -19.59 -20.58
C GLU A 72 33.61 -19.69 -21.82
N GLU A 73 33.71 -18.60 -22.58
CA GLU A 73 34.66 -18.48 -23.69
C GLU A 73 35.65 -17.33 -23.40
N PRO A 74 36.96 -17.55 -23.58
CA PRO A 74 38.00 -16.66 -23.09
C PRO A 74 38.40 -15.60 -24.12
N LEU A 75 38.69 -14.37 -23.67
CA LEU A 75 39.36 -13.39 -24.51
C LEU A 75 40.86 -13.34 -24.19
N ILE A 76 41.61 -13.61 -25.25
CA ILE A 76 43.05 -13.73 -25.39
C ILE A 76 43.73 -12.36 -25.25
N TYR A 77 44.87 -12.33 -24.56
CA TYR A 77 45.79 -11.21 -24.44
C TYR A 77 46.86 -11.32 -25.55
N ASP A 78 46.99 -10.29 -26.38
CA ASP A 78 48.17 -10.12 -27.25
C ASP A 78 49.08 -9.02 -26.66
N ASP A 79 50.32 -9.42 -26.41
CA ASP A 79 51.47 -8.62 -26.00
C ASP A 79 52.23 -8.17 -27.25
N ASP A 80 52.50 -6.88 -27.40
CA ASP A 80 53.61 -6.41 -28.22
C ASP A 80 54.13 -5.04 -27.74
N THR A 81 55.44 -5.01 -27.55
CA THR A 81 56.28 -3.99 -26.91
C THR A 81 56.58 -2.76 -27.78
N ALA A 82 56.70 -1.55 -27.20
CA ALA A 82 57.65 -0.49 -27.65
C ALA A 82 57.82 0.69 -26.65
N GLN A 83 58.89 0.61 -25.86
CA GLN A 83 59.93 1.62 -25.55
C GLN A 83 59.66 3.16 -25.57
N ALA A 84 59.92 3.76 -24.39
CA ALA A 84 60.66 5.02 -24.07
C ALA A 84 60.39 6.35 -24.82
N ASP A 85 60.08 7.42 -24.06
CA ASP A 85 60.94 8.63 -24.03
C ASP A 85 60.70 9.51 -22.79
N LEU A 86 61.80 10.03 -22.23
CA LEU A 86 61.91 10.93 -21.07
C LEU A 86 62.29 12.32 -21.62
N GLY A 87 61.40 13.31 -21.49
CA GLY A 87 61.61 14.66 -22.02
C GLY A 87 61.36 15.77 -21.00
N THR A 88 62.45 16.41 -20.58
CA THR A 88 62.66 17.50 -19.62
C THR A 88 61.91 18.84 -19.81
N ASN A 89 61.43 19.40 -18.68
CA ASN A 89 61.78 20.70 -18.07
C ASN A 89 61.47 22.05 -18.80
N ARG A 90 60.67 22.94 -18.17
CA ARG A 90 61.06 24.31 -17.66
C ARG A 90 59.87 25.25 -17.36
N ASN A 91 59.87 25.76 -16.13
CA ASN A 91 59.46 27.09 -15.62
C ASN A 91 58.26 27.86 -16.24
N HIS A 92 57.20 28.07 -15.44
CA HIS A 92 56.34 29.25 -15.63
C HIS A 92 55.74 29.82 -14.32
N SER A 93 56.20 31.03 -13.99
CA SER A 93 55.49 32.18 -13.41
C SER A 93 54.74 32.07 -12.08
N THR A 94 55.33 32.71 -11.07
CA THR A 94 54.80 33.07 -9.74
C THR A 94 53.67 34.12 -9.76
N SER A 95 52.93 34.27 -10.86
CA SER A 95 51.80 35.21 -10.98
C SER A 95 50.42 34.55 -10.78
N ASN A 96 50.34 33.21 -10.80
CA ASN A 96 49.07 32.48 -10.71
C ASN A 96 48.72 32.02 -9.29
N LEU A 97 49.72 31.87 -8.40
CA LEU A 97 49.50 31.44 -7.01
C LEU A 97 48.82 32.53 -6.16
N LEU A 98 49.12 33.80 -6.40
CA LEU A 98 48.48 34.92 -5.69
C LEU A 98 47.00 35.09 -6.09
N ARG A 99 46.64 34.82 -7.35
CA ARG A 99 45.24 34.89 -7.82
C ARG A 99 44.40 33.75 -7.28
N ILE A 100 44.96 32.53 -7.23
CA ILE A 100 44.28 31.36 -6.66
C ILE A 100 44.09 31.53 -5.15
N SER A 101 45.08 32.11 -4.44
CA SER A 101 44.96 32.40 -3.01
C SER A 101 43.88 33.43 -2.67
N LEU A 102 43.67 34.42 -3.53
CA LEU A 102 42.63 35.44 -3.36
C LEU A 102 41.23 34.85 -3.60
N ILE A 103 41.08 33.99 -4.61
CA ILE A 103 39.82 33.30 -4.91
C ILE A 103 39.43 32.33 -3.79
N ILE A 104 40.40 31.56 -3.27
CA ILE A 104 40.16 30.65 -2.12
C ILE A 104 39.77 31.45 -0.87
N GLY A 105 40.43 32.59 -0.60
CA GLY A 105 40.08 33.46 0.52
C GLY A 105 38.65 34.01 0.44
N VAL A 106 38.20 34.41 -0.75
CA VAL A 106 36.82 34.88 -0.98
C VAL A 106 35.81 33.73 -0.85
N ILE A 107 36.12 32.53 -1.34
CA ILE A 107 35.26 31.35 -1.17
C ILE A 107 35.14 30.94 0.31
N ILE A 108 36.23 30.99 1.08
CA ILE A 108 36.20 30.72 2.52
C ILE A 108 35.38 31.78 3.26
N LEU A 109 35.52 33.07 2.91
CA LEU A 109 34.69 34.14 3.47
C LEU A 109 33.21 33.97 3.11
N LEU A 110 32.89 33.52 1.89
CA LEU A 110 31.53 33.22 1.47
C LEU A 110 30.97 32.01 2.25
N ILE A 111 31.75 30.94 2.45
CA ILE A 111 31.35 29.77 3.26
C ILE A 111 31.15 30.15 4.73
N ILE A 112 32.00 31.01 5.31
CA ILE A 112 31.84 31.51 6.67
C ILE A 112 30.61 32.43 6.77
N SER A 113 30.34 33.25 5.75
CA SER A 113 29.13 34.08 5.70
C SER A 113 27.85 33.25 5.53
N LEU A 114 27.89 32.17 4.75
CA LEU A 114 26.78 31.22 4.62
C LEU A 114 26.57 30.46 5.93
N GLY A 115 27.64 30.04 6.59
CA GLY A 115 27.63 29.41 7.92
C GLY A 115 27.05 30.32 9.01
N LEU A 116 27.37 31.61 8.98
CA LEU A 116 26.82 32.60 9.91
C LEU A 116 25.34 32.88 9.66
N ILE A 117 24.89 32.85 8.39
CA ILE A 117 23.47 32.96 8.02
C ILE A 117 22.70 31.70 8.43
N THR A 118 23.29 30.50 8.37
CA THR A 118 22.64 29.26 8.82
C THR A 118 22.60 29.11 10.35
N THR A 119 23.48 29.77 11.11
CA THR A 119 23.51 29.67 12.58
C THR A 119 22.58 30.63 13.33
N LYS A 120 21.76 31.40 12.62
CA LYS A 120 20.70 32.22 13.21
C LYS A 120 19.35 31.93 12.56
N ASN A 121 18.91 30.68 12.60
CA ASN A 121 17.49 30.35 12.72
C ASN A 121 17.16 28.89 13.06
N ASP A 122 18.07 28.16 13.72
CA ASP A 122 17.69 26.88 14.31
C ASP A 122 17.15 27.13 15.71
N SER A 123 15.87 27.53 15.76
CA SER A 123 15.00 27.02 16.82
C SER A 123 15.15 25.52 16.76
N TYR A 124 15.90 24.94 17.71
CA TYR A 124 15.96 23.50 17.94
C TYR A 124 14.52 22.98 17.87
N GLY A 125 14.18 22.39 16.72
CA GLY A 125 12.93 21.72 16.54
C GLY A 125 12.94 20.61 17.57
N VAL A 126 12.17 20.78 18.62
CA VAL A 126 11.77 19.67 19.46
C VAL A 126 11.26 18.62 18.49
N PHE A 127 12.00 17.51 18.34
CA PHE A 127 11.54 16.34 17.65
C PHE A 127 10.33 15.84 18.43
N ASN A 128 9.16 16.40 18.12
CA ASN A 128 7.93 16.01 18.76
C ASN A 128 7.47 14.74 18.05
N SER A 129 8.09 13.59 18.34
CA SER A 129 7.54 12.32 17.85
C SER A 129 6.12 12.19 18.41
N ASN A 130 5.18 11.80 17.56
CA ASN A 130 3.81 11.50 17.99
C ASN A 130 3.75 10.26 18.91
N GLU A 131 4.89 9.58 19.12
CA GLU A 131 5.07 8.53 20.14
C GLU A 131 4.66 9.01 21.55
N ASN A 132 4.85 10.30 21.83
CA ASN A 132 4.52 10.95 23.11
C ASN A 132 3.15 11.65 23.12
N GLU A 133 2.43 11.62 22.00
CA GLU A 133 1.06 12.15 21.95
C GLU A 133 0.15 11.28 22.82
N LYS A 134 -0.74 11.94 23.57
CA LYS A 134 -1.71 11.27 24.43
C LYS A 134 -3.02 11.17 23.69
N TYR A 135 -3.59 9.97 23.69
CA TYR A 135 -4.88 9.67 23.07
C TYR A 135 -5.87 9.25 24.15
N SER A 136 -7.13 9.64 23.96
CA SER A 136 -8.26 9.19 24.76
C SER A 136 -8.52 7.69 24.55
N ASP A 137 -9.31 7.10 25.46
CA ASP A 137 -9.79 5.72 25.29
C ASP A 137 -10.62 5.56 24.02
N GLU A 138 -11.44 6.57 23.67
CA GLU A 138 -12.25 6.55 22.44
C GLU A 138 -11.38 6.55 21.18
N GLU A 139 -10.36 7.41 21.10
CA GLU A 139 -9.46 7.47 19.96
C GLU A 139 -8.67 6.17 19.80
N ILE A 140 -8.18 5.59 20.90
CA ILE A 140 -7.48 4.30 20.88
C ILE A 140 -8.42 3.19 20.44
N ASN A 141 -9.63 3.10 21.02
CA ASN A 141 -10.56 2.03 20.67
C ASN A 141 -11.02 2.12 19.21
N THR A 142 -11.32 3.33 18.72
CA THR A 142 -11.69 3.55 17.32
C THR A 142 -10.53 3.20 16.38
N PHE A 143 -9.30 3.56 16.75
CA PHE A 143 -8.11 3.16 16.00
C PHE A 143 -7.93 1.63 16.00
N MET A 144 -8.07 0.96 17.15
CA MET A 144 -7.93 -0.49 17.27
C MET A 144 -9.00 -1.26 16.49
N GLU A 145 -10.18 -0.68 16.30
CA GLU A 145 -11.21 -1.20 15.42
C GLU A 145 -10.85 -1.02 13.95
N SER A 146 -10.29 0.14 13.59
CA SER A 146 -9.96 0.48 12.19
C SER A 146 -8.64 -0.13 11.71
N ALA A 147 -7.65 -0.32 12.58
CA ALA A 147 -6.31 -0.78 12.17
C ALA A 147 -6.25 -2.27 11.78
N PHE A 148 -7.33 -3.01 12.01
CA PHE A 148 -7.40 -4.45 11.92
C PHE A 148 -8.71 -4.89 11.26
N SER A 149 -8.64 -5.84 10.33
CA SER A 149 -9.83 -6.38 9.68
C SER A 149 -10.70 -7.15 10.68
N ALA A 150 -12.01 -6.87 10.69
CA ALA A 150 -12.96 -7.63 11.49
C ALA A 150 -13.03 -9.11 11.06
N ASP A 151 -12.86 -9.37 9.76
CA ASP A 151 -12.88 -10.73 9.19
C ASP A 151 -11.67 -11.56 9.63
N ASP A 152 -10.60 -10.89 10.06
CA ASP A 152 -9.37 -11.54 10.49
C ASP A 152 -9.24 -11.71 12.00
N TYR A 153 -10.23 -11.29 12.78
CA TYR A 153 -10.14 -11.26 14.24
C TYR A 153 -9.73 -12.62 14.84
N GLY A 154 -8.59 -12.63 15.55
CA GLY A 154 -8.07 -13.81 16.22
C GLY A 154 -7.32 -14.81 15.31
N ASN A 155 -7.14 -14.51 14.02
CA ASN A 155 -6.37 -15.35 13.10
C ASN A 155 -4.93 -14.81 12.89
N SER A 156 -4.11 -15.50 12.09
CA SER A 156 -2.70 -15.10 11.84
C SER A 156 -2.54 -13.80 11.03
N TYR A 157 -3.60 -13.37 10.36
CA TYR A 157 -3.69 -12.19 9.51
C TYR A 157 -4.28 -10.95 10.24
N ASP A 158 -4.68 -11.06 11.52
CA ASP A 158 -5.05 -9.92 12.41
C ASP A 158 -3.81 -9.04 12.70
N LYS A 159 -3.43 -8.26 11.69
CA LYS A 159 -2.14 -7.57 11.58
C LYS A 159 -2.34 -6.17 11.02
N VAL A 160 -1.54 -5.22 11.50
CA VAL A 160 -1.54 -3.85 10.97
C VAL A 160 -1.08 -3.84 9.51
N GLY A 161 -1.96 -3.40 8.62
CA GLY A 161 -1.62 -3.03 7.24
C GLY A 161 -1.30 -1.53 7.17
N LYS A 162 -0.08 -1.17 6.80
CA LYS A 162 0.31 0.23 6.55
C LYS A 162 1.42 0.31 5.52
N TRP A 163 1.57 1.50 4.93
CA TRP A 163 2.73 1.81 4.10
C TRP A 163 4.00 1.93 4.95
N ASN A 164 5.13 1.52 4.38
CA ASN A 164 6.46 1.60 5.00
C ASN A 164 7.46 2.31 4.07
N ILE A 165 6.96 3.30 3.35
CA ILE A 165 7.72 4.19 2.48
C ILE A 165 7.40 5.63 2.85
N ASN A 166 8.37 6.53 2.67
CA ASN A 166 8.18 7.92 3.10
C ASN A 166 7.28 8.72 2.16
N VAL A 167 7.17 8.33 0.89
CA VAL A 167 6.36 9.03 -0.11
C VAL A 167 5.59 8.01 -0.93
N VAL A 168 4.26 8.05 -0.85
CA VAL A 168 3.34 7.31 -1.71
C VAL A 168 2.99 8.21 -2.89
N ARG A 169 3.41 7.80 -4.09
CA ARG A 169 3.06 8.45 -5.35
C ARG A 169 1.68 8.02 -5.78
N ILE A 170 0.80 9.00 -5.92
CA ILE A 170 -0.57 8.83 -6.38
C ILE A 170 -0.63 9.16 -7.87
N ARG A 171 -1.29 8.28 -8.63
CA ARG A 171 -1.74 8.57 -9.99
C ARG A 171 -3.26 8.68 -10.04
N VAL A 172 -3.77 9.80 -10.52
CA VAL A 172 -5.19 10.05 -10.75
C VAL A 172 -5.54 9.75 -12.21
N MET A 173 -6.60 8.98 -12.42
CA MET A 173 -7.05 8.51 -13.73
C MET A 173 -8.56 8.70 -13.90
N GLY A 174 -9.01 8.66 -15.15
CA GLY A 174 -10.42 8.85 -15.50
C GLY A 174 -10.80 10.32 -15.59
N SER A 175 -12.03 10.65 -15.19
CA SER A 175 -12.66 11.96 -15.42
C SER A 175 -13.19 12.60 -14.13
N PRO A 176 -12.33 12.95 -13.15
CA PRO A 176 -12.78 13.66 -11.95
C PRO A 176 -13.31 15.06 -12.28
N THR A 177 -14.28 15.54 -11.50
CA THR A 177 -14.68 16.96 -11.56
C THR A 177 -13.64 17.85 -10.84
N PRO A 178 -13.65 19.18 -11.07
CA PRO A 178 -12.83 20.12 -10.30
C PRO A 178 -13.10 20.03 -8.78
N GLU A 179 -14.34 19.81 -8.38
CA GLU A 179 -14.75 19.61 -6.99
C GLU A 179 -14.17 18.32 -6.41
N ASP A 180 -14.14 17.23 -7.19
CA ASP A 180 -13.52 15.96 -6.78
C ASP A 180 -12.02 16.14 -6.51
N LEU A 181 -11.31 16.80 -7.44
CA LEU A 181 -9.90 17.11 -7.27
C LEU A 181 -9.66 18.02 -6.07
N LYS A 182 -10.55 19.00 -5.82
CA LYS A 182 -10.46 19.86 -4.63
C LYS A 182 -10.61 19.05 -3.34
N THR A 183 -11.58 18.14 -3.27
CA THR A 183 -11.77 17.24 -2.12
C THR A 183 -10.54 16.35 -1.92
N LEU A 184 -10.04 15.72 -2.98
CA LEU A 184 -8.87 14.83 -2.91
C LEU A 184 -7.62 15.58 -2.44
N ASN A 185 -7.31 16.74 -3.03
CA ASN A 185 -6.15 17.53 -2.63
C ASN A 185 -6.24 17.97 -1.17
N LYS A 186 -7.43 18.42 -0.72
CA LYS A 186 -7.62 18.78 0.69
C LYS A 186 -7.39 17.59 1.62
N ALA A 187 -7.91 16.41 1.30
CA ALA A 187 -7.71 15.21 2.12
C ALA A 187 -6.22 14.82 2.18
N ILE A 188 -5.51 14.89 1.05
CA ILE A 188 -4.06 14.67 0.97
C ILE A 188 -3.31 15.69 1.85
N ASP A 189 -3.66 16.97 1.77
CA ASP A 189 -3.05 18.02 2.59
C ASP A 189 -3.30 17.79 4.08
N ASP A 190 -4.53 17.42 4.45
CA ASP A 190 -4.88 17.09 5.84
C ASP A 190 -4.06 15.88 6.34
N ILE A 191 -3.89 14.83 5.53
CA ILE A 191 -3.04 13.67 5.86
C ILE A 191 -1.59 14.11 6.05
N ASN A 192 -1.02 14.80 5.06
CA ASN A 192 0.37 15.26 5.05
C ASN A 192 0.69 16.23 6.21
N ALA A 193 -0.28 17.02 6.66
CA ALA A 193 -0.11 17.91 7.81
C ALA A 193 -0.11 17.16 9.15
N ASN A 194 -0.66 15.95 9.20
CA ASN A 194 -0.79 15.15 10.41
C ASN A 194 0.33 14.12 10.58
N VAL A 195 1.00 13.74 9.49
CA VAL A 195 2.08 12.74 9.50
C VAL A 195 3.42 13.37 9.12
N LYS A 196 4.50 12.95 9.78
CA LYS A 196 5.82 13.59 9.62
C LYS A 196 6.71 12.91 8.58
N ASP A 197 6.89 11.60 8.75
CA ASP A 197 7.82 10.79 7.96
C ASP A 197 7.13 10.07 6.79
N PHE A 198 5.86 10.40 6.54
CA PHE A 198 5.00 9.84 5.50
C PHE A 198 4.37 10.99 4.72
N GLN A 199 4.25 10.85 3.40
CA GLN A 199 3.60 11.83 2.55
C GLN A 199 2.88 11.17 1.38
N LEU A 200 1.72 11.70 1.04
CA LEU A 200 1.01 11.43 -0.20
C LEU A 200 1.34 12.51 -1.21
N LYS A 201 1.68 12.13 -2.45
CA LYS A 201 2.00 13.07 -3.52
C LYS A 201 1.38 12.63 -4.84
N ILE A 202 0.54 13.47 -5.43
CA ILE A 202 0.09 13.28 -6.81
C ILE A 202 1.28 13.51 -7.75
N ASP A 203 1.60 12.51 -8.57
CA ASP A 203 2.72 12.53 -9.52
C ASP A 203 2.31 11.86 -10.86
N ASP A 204 1.25 12.39 -11.46
CA ASP A 204 0.65 11.84 -12.69
C ASP A 204 1.57 11.87 -13.92
N LYS A 205 2.65 12.65 -13.86
CA LYS A 205 3.60 12.84 -14.98
C LYS A 205 4.75 11.83 -14.95
N ASN A 206 4.91 11.09 -13.86
CA ASN A 206 5.97 10.13 -13.72
C ASN A 206 5.66 8.86 -14.51
N GLN A 207 6.64 8.38 -15.28
CA GLN A 207 6.52 7.16 -16.09
C GLN A 207 6.69 5.87 -15.26
N LEU A 208 7.20 5.97 -14.03
CA LEU A 208 7.27 4.85 -13.10
C LEU A 208 5.87 4.44 -12.64
N GLU A 209 5.71 3.18 -12.20
CA GLU A 209 4.45 2.75 -11.62
C GLU A 209 4.13 3.55 -10.34
N ALA A 210 2.85 3.95 -10.21
CA ALA A 210 2.38 4.65 -9.02
C ALA A 210 2.21 3.66 -7.87
N ASP A 211 2.44 4.12 -6.64
CA ASP A 211 2.23 3.30 -5.44
C ASP A 211 0.71 3.18 -5.18
N MET A 212 -0.02 4.29 -5.37
CA MET A 212 -1.47 4.36 -5.28
C MET A 212 -2.09 4.86 -6.58
N GLU A 213 -3.16 4.22 -7.02
CA GLU A 213 -3.91 4.58 -8.22
C GLU A 213 -5.35 4.96 -7.82
N ILE A 214 -5.84 6.10 -8.29
CA ILE A 214 -7.22 6.55 -8.02
C ILE A 214 -7.94 6.72 -9.35
N TYR A 215 -8.99 5.94 -9.56
CA TYR A 215 -9.79 5.88 -10.78
C TYR A 215 -11.13 6.59 -10.56
N PHE A 216 -11.37 7.66 -11.31
CA PHE A 216 -12.67 8.33 -11.40
C PHE A 216 -13.38 7.88 -12.66
N VAL A 217 -14.16 6.80 -12.55
CA VAL A 217 -14.78 6.12 -13.70
C VAL A 217 -16.25 5.80 -13.42
N PRO A 218 -17.08 5.60 -14.46
CA PRO A 218 -18.46 5.14 -14.26
C PRO A 218 -18.49 3.75 -13.60
N HIS A 219 -19.56 3.45 -12.86
CA HIS A 219 -19.72 2.15 -12.20
C HIS A 219 -19.66 0.96 -13.16
N SER A 220 -20.10 1.14 -14.41
CA SER A 220 -20.00 0.13 -15.46
C SER A 220 -18.55 -0.29 -15.78
N GLU A 221 -17.57 0.55 -15.48
CA GLU A 221 -16.15 0.30 -15.73
C GLU A 221 -15.43 -0.32 -14.53
N PHE A 222 -16.06 -0.40 -13.35
CA PHE A 222 -15.43 -0.97 -12.14
C PHE A 222 -14.98 -2.41 -12.36
N SER A 223 -15.79 -3.20 -13.07
CA SER A 223 -15.51 -4.61 -13.39
C SER A 223 -14.28 -4.82 -14.29
N GLN A 224 -13.80 -3.78 -14.97
CA GLN A 224 -12.59 -3.87 -15.80
C GLN A 224 -11.32 -3.88 -14.95
N PHE A 225 -11.42 -3.40 -13.71
CA PHE A 225 -10.27 -3.17 -12.84
C PHE A 225 -10.35 -3.89 -11.49
N SER A 226 -11.47 -4.55 -11.18
CA SER A 226 -11.72 -5.22 -9.90
C SER A 226 -12.31 -6.63 -10.03
N ILE A 227 -12.00 -7.43 -9.02
CA ILE A 227 -12.44 -8.82 -8.83
C ILE A 227 -13.85 -8.89 -8.22
N ASN A 228 -14.40 -7.78 -7.68
CA ASN A 228 -15.73 -7.73 -7.06
C ASN A 228 -16.55 -6.50 -7.51
N PRO A 229 -17.18 -6.55 -8.70
CA PRO A 229 -17.85 -5.41 -9.33
C PRO A 229 -19.20 -5.02 -8.69
N SER A 230 -19.59 -5.61 -7.56
CA SER A 230 -20.90 -5.39 -6.93
C SER A 230 -20.99 -4.12 -6.06
N LYS A 231 -19.88 -3.39 -5.87
CA LYS A 231 -19.82 -2.19 -5.03
C LYS A 231 -20.36 -0.96 -5.79
N VAL A 232 -21.40 -0.34 -5.23
CA VAL A 232 -22.26 0.63 -5.93
C VAL A 232 -21.87 2.11 -5.79
N ASP A 233 -20.89 2.44 -4.94
CA ASP A 233 -20.49 3.85 -4.69
C ASP A 233 -18.98 4.08 -4.91
N GLY A 234 -18.16 3.15 -4.41
CA GLY A 234 -16.70 3.16 -4.47
C GLY A 234 -16.14 1.98 -3.68
N PHE A 235 -14.85 1.69 -3.88
CA PHE A 235 -14.11 0.73 -3.07
C PHE A 235 -12.61 0.91 -3.24
N THR A 236 -11.86 0.40 -2.26
CA THR A 236 -10.40 0.35 -2.26
C THR A 236 -9.91 -1.09 -2.24
N GLU A 237 -9.01 -1.40 -3.16
CA GLU A 237 -8.22 -2.62 -3.17
C GLU A 237 -6.78 -2.28 -2.82
N TRP A 238 -6.32 -2.73 -1.66
CA TRP A 238 -4.90 -2.72 -1.30
C TRP A 238 -4.28 -4.10 -1.40
N LYS A 239 -2.99 -4.14 -1.73
CA LYS A 239 -2.20 -5.37 -1.68
C LYS A 239 -1.19 -5.25 -0.56
N VAL A 240 -1.28 -6.19 0.38
CA VAL A 240 -0.32 -6.37 1.46
C VAL A 240 0.73 -7.38 1.03
N SER A 241 1.97 -7.04 1.33
CA SER A 241 3.13 -7.84 1.05
C SER A 241 3.16 -9.09 1.94
N ILE A 242 2.83 -10.25 1.37
CA ILE A 242 3.02 -11.58 1.99
C ILE A 242 3.93 -12.42 1.07
N SER A 243 4.88 -13.15 1.66
CA SER A 243 6.12 -13.64 1.00
C SER A 243 5.98 -14.75 -0.06
N GLY A 244 4.90 -14.81 -0.83
CA GLY A 244 4.72 -15.89 -1.80
C GLY A 244 3.85 -15.63 -3.02
N ILE A 245 3.16 -14.48 -3.15
CA ILE A 245 2.13 -14.35 -4.18
C ILE A 245 2.41 -13.22 -5.19
N TYR A 246 3.10 -12.14 -4.81
CA TYR A 246 3.25 -10.95 -5.69
C TYR A 246 4.63 -10.27 -5.66
N GLY A 247 5.69 -11.00 -5.31
CA GLY A 247 7.04 -10.40 -5.18
C GLY A 247 7.18 -9.45 -3.97
N GLY A 248 6.21 -9.45 -3.05
CA GLY A 248 6.31 -8.80 -1.75
C GLY A 248 7.26 -9.53 -0.79
N ASN A 249 7.81 -8.80 0.17
CA ASN A 249 8.53 -9.35 1.32
C ASN A 249 7.57 -9.84 2.45
N SER A 250 8.08 -10.58 3.42
CA SER A 250 7.31 -11.05 4.59
C SER A 250 6.98 -9.94 5.61
N ALA A 251 7.18 -8.66 5.27
CA ALA A 251 7.07 -7.56 6.22
C ALA A 251 5.64 -7.06 6.43
N GLY A 252 4.65 -7.52 5.64
CA GLY A 252 3.24 -7.15 5.81
C GLY A 252 2.95 -5.67 5.53
N GLU A 253 3.77 -5.02 4.70
CA GLU A 253 3.57 -3.63 4.27
C GLU A 253 2.60 -3.55 3.09
N ILE A 254 1.82 -2.46 3.03
CA ILE A 254 1.08 -2.11 1.81
C ILE A 254 2.12 -1.72 0.75
N PHE A 255 2.05 -2.34 -0.43
CA PHE A 255 2.93 -2.02 -1.55
C PHE A 255 2.19 -1.51 -2.79
N LYS A 256 0.86 -1.66 -2.82
CA LYS A 256 -0.01 -1.13 -3.88
C LYS A 256 -1.39 -0.83 -3.32
N SER A 257 -2.00 0.28 -3.74
CA SER A 257 -3.43 0.55 -3.52
C SER A 257 -4.10 1.02 -4.80
N ARG A 258 -5.34 0.59 -5.02
CA ARG A 258 -6.22 1.02 -6.11
C ARG A 258 -7.54 1.46 -5.50
N ILE A 259 -7.93 2.70 -5.78
CA ILE A 259 -9.17 3.30 -5.31
C ILE A 259 -10.05 3.56 -6.51
N PHE A 260 -11.31 3.16 -6.42
CA PHE A 260 -12.32 3.37 -7.46
C PHE A 260 -13.42 4.29 -6.94
N ILE A 261 -13.65 5.38 -7.66
CA ILE A 261 -14.64 6.40 -7.35
C ILE A 261 -15.64 6.47 -8.49
N GLY A 262 -16.91 6.20 -8.18
CA GLY A 262 -18.00 6.26 -9.14
C GLY A 262 -18.34 7.70 -9.51
N ILE A 263 -18.30 8.04 -10.79
CA ILE A 263 -18.62 9.41 -11.25
C ILE A 263 -20.09 9.59 -11.67
N ASP A 264 -20.82 8.50 -11.88
CA ASP A 264 -22.23 8.48 -12.26
C ASP A 264 -23.13 8.05 -11.10
N GLY A 265 -24.40 8.47 -11.11
CA GLY A 265 -25.38 8.06 -10.09
C GLY A 265 -25.22 8.67 -8.68
N LEU A 266 -24.10 9.37 -8.40
CA LEU A 266 -23.83 9.98 -7.09
C LEU A 266 -23.98 11.51 -7.10
N SER A 267 -24.50 12.05 -6.00
CA SER A 267 -24.40 13.50 -5.75
C SER A 267 -22.94 13.92 -5.50
N GLN A 268 -22.60 15.19 -5.75
CA GLN A 268 -21.25 15.70 -5.45
C GLN A 268 -20.88 15.50 -3.97
N LYS A 269 -21.83 15.71 -3.05
CA LYS A 269 -21.59 15.51 -1.61
C LYS A 269 -21.23 14.05 -1.30
N ARG A 270 -22.01 13.10 -1.83
CA ARG A 270 -21.74 11.66 -1.64
C ARG A 270 -20.40 11.27 -2.23
N ARG A 271 -20.09 11.72 -3.45
CA ARG A 271 -18.80 11.44 -4.09
C ARG A 271 -17.62 12.04 -3.32
N SER A 272 -17.76 13.27 -2.81
CA SER A 272 -16.76 13.87 -1.92
C SER A 272 -16.56 13.04 -0.64
N HIS A 273 -17.61 12.48 -0.06
CA HIS A 273 -17.47 11.55 1.07
C HIS A 273 -16.72 10.28 0.67
N VAL A 274 -17.12 9.63 -0.43
CA VAL A 274 -16.47 8.41 -0.94
C VAL A 274 -14.97 8.65 -1.21
N ILE A 275 -14.58 9.79 -1.78
CA ILE A 275 -13.16 10.14 -2.00
C ILE A 275 -12.36 10.10 -0.69
N VAL A 276 -12.88 10.70 0.39
CA VAL A 276 -12.17 10.75 1.67
C VAL A 276 -12.20 9.40 2.37
N HIS A 277 -13.33 8.70 2.31
CA HIS A 277 -13.54 7.36 2.86
C HIS A 277 -12.57 6.33 2.26
N GLU A 278 -12.54 6.25 0.93
CA GLU A 278 -11.67 5.31 0.23
C GLU A 278 -10.20 5.69 0.33
N LEU A 279 -9.86 6.98 0.41
CA LEU A 279 -8.48 7.39 0.67
C LEU A 279 -8.01 6.92 2.05
N ALA A 280 -8.86 6.97 3.08
CA ALA A 280 -8.55 6.45 4.41
C ALA A 280 -8.35 4.92 4.38
N HIS A 281 -9.18 4.21 3.62
CA HIS A 281 -8.93 2.79 3.32
C HIS A 281 -7.59 2.59 2.61
N GLY A 282 -7.22 3.44 1.66
CA GLY A 282 -5.93 3.35 0.98
C GLY A 282 -4.70 3.50 1.88
N LEU A 283 -4.86 4.02 3.11
CA LEU A 283 -3.76 4.27 4.06
C LEU A 283 -3.44 3.12 5.01
N GLY A 284 -4.45 2.36 5.43
CA GLY A 284 -4.30 1.31 6.45
C GLY A 284 -5.57 1.03 7.27
N LEU A 285 -6.63 1.82 7.08
CA LEU A 285 -7.80 1.79 7.95
C LEU A 285 -8.93 0.95 7.36
N HIS A 286 -9.60 0.17 8.19
CA HIS A 286 -10.84 -0.55 7.93
C HIS A 286 -12.02 0.27 8.49
N HIS A 287 -13.23 -0.25 8.33
CA HIS A 287 -14.41 0.38 8.93
C HIS A 287 -14.37 0.35 10.46
N ASN A 288 -15.00 1.35 11.07
CA ASN A 288 -15.30 1.39 12.50
C ASN A 288 -16.77 1.78 12.73
N HIS A 289 -17.20 1.91 13.99
CA HIS A 289 -18.57 2.30 14.33
C HIS A 289 -18.72 3.73 14.90
N ASN A 290 -17.66 4.55 14.84
CA ASN A 290 -17.71 5.91 15.38
C ASN A 290 -18.30 6.90 14.36
N GLN A 291 -19.46 7.48 14.66
CA GLN A 291 -20.20 8.39 13.77
C GLN A 291 -19.43 9.66 13.37
N ASN A 292 -18.36 10.01 14.08
CA ASN A 292 -17.48 11.11 13.73
C ASN A 292 -16.33 10.72 12.79
N SER A 293 -16.24 9.45 12.39
CA SER A 293 -15.20 8.96 11.49
C SER A 293 -15.71 8.85 10.06
N VAL A 294 -14.88 9.24 9.08
CA VAL A 294 -15.22 9.06 7.66
C VAL A 294 -15.35 7.59 7.29
N VAL A 295 -14.63 6.68 7.96
CA VAL A 295 -14.71 5.21 7.75
C VAL A 295 -15.74 4.54 8.66
N CYS A 296 -16.68 5.29 9.23
CA CYS A 296 -17.79 4.70 9.97
C CYS A 296 -18.69 3.86 9.05
N ILE A 297 -18.91 2.59 9.39
CA ILE A 297 -19.90 1.78 8.71
C ILE A 297 -21.30 2.38 8.91
N ASN A 298 -22.04 2.54 7.81
CA ASN A 298 -23.36 3.19 7.81
C ASN A 298 -23.37 4.59 8.48
N GLY A 299 -22.23 5.30 8.46
CA GLY A 299 -22.08 6.65 9.01
C GLY A 299 -22.62 7.75 8.09
N PRO A 300 -22.55 9.02 8.52
CA PRO A 300 -22.97 10.16 7.72
C PRO A 300 -22.00 10.44 6.57
N ASP A 301 -22.49 11.14 5.54
CA ASP A 301 -21.65 11.69 4.46
C ASP A 301 -20.74 12.82 4.98
N LEU A 302 -19.57 12.45 5.50
CA LEU A 302 -18.48 13.36 5.87
C LEU A 302 -17.56 13.60 4.66
N THR A 303 -17.41 14.85 4.25
CA THR A 303 -16.62 15.24 3.06
C THR A 303 -15.21 15.71 3.39
N GLU A 304 -14.81 15.62 4.66
CA GLU A 304 -13.50 16.01 5.18
C GLU A 304 -13.11 15.04 6.31
N LEU A 305 -11.81 14.86 6.55
CA LEU A 305 -11.32 14.10 7.69
C LEU A 305 -11.67 14.83 8.99
N SER A 306 -12.31 14.13 9.92
CA SER A 306 -12.54 14.66 11.26
C SER A 306 -11.25 14.72 12.07
N ASP A 307 -11.31 15.35 13.24
CA ASP A 307 -10.16 15.34 14.15
C ASP A 307 -9.85 13.93 14.67
N LEU A 308 -10.88 13.09 14.83
CA LEU A 308 -10.72 11.67 15.14
C LEU A 308 -10.01 10.93 14.01
N ASP A 309 -10.41 11.13 12.75
CA ASP A 309 -9.75 10.50 11.60
C ASP A 309 -8.28 10.91 11.50
N LYS A 310 -8.00 12.21 11.68
CA LYS A 310 -6.63 12.73 11.73
C LYS A 310 -5.84 12.08 12.85
N THR A 311 -6.42 11.95 14.06
CA THR A 311 -5.78 11.23 15.18
C THR A 311 -5.48 9.79 14.81
N MET A 312 -6.42 9.05 14.23
CA MET A 312 -6.19 7.66 13.80
C MET A 312 -5.05 7.56 12.78
N ILE A 313 -4.96 8.48 11.83
CA ILE A 313 -3.86 8.55 10.86
C ILE A 313 -2.53 8.85 11.56
N ARG A 314 -2.51 9.78 12.54
CA ARG A 314 -1.32 10.03 13.36
C ARG A 314 -0.88 8.77 14.10
N ILE A 315 -1.81 8.04 14.71
CA ILE A 315 -1.51 6.78 15.40
C ILE A 315 -0.94 5.77 14.40
N LEU A 316 -1.64 5.51 13.28
CA LEU A 316 -1.24 4.53 12.26
C LEU A 316 0.21 4.74 11.79
N TYR A 317 0.62 5.99 11.60
CA TYR A 317 1.95 6.38 11.14
C TYR A 317 2.93 6.77 12.24
N ARG A 318 2.67 6.41 13.50
CA ARG A 318 3.72 6.41 14.53
C ARG A 318 4.90 5.54 14.10
N LYS A 319 6.10 5.97 14.49
CA LYS A 319 7.35 5.28 14.16
C LYS A 319 7.52 3.98 14.94
N ASP A 320 6.96 3.87 16.14
CA ASP A 320 7.00 2.64 16.94
C ASP A 320 5.92 1.62 16.54
N LEU A 321 4.95 2.01 15.69
CA LEU A 321 3.98 1.09 15.08
C LEU A 321 4.46 0.65 13.68
N GLN A 322 4.92 -0.59 13.60
CA GLN A 322 5.46 -1.19 12.38
C GLN A 322 4.38 -1.98 11.63
N PRO A 323 4.52 -2.16 10.31
CA PRO A 323 3.70 -3.12 9.56
C PRO A 323 3.74 -4.50 10.22
N TYR A 324 2.66 -5.27 10.07
CA TYR A 324 2.55 -6.65 10.55
C TYR A 324 2.60 -6.84 12.07
N MET A 325 2.47 -5.77 12.85
CA MET A 325 2.25 -5.88 14.30
C MET A 325 0.88 -6.50 14.61
N SER A 326 0.80 -7.36 15.62
CA SER A 326 -0.47 -7.89 16.13
C SER A 326 -1.22 -6.87 16.98
N ARG A 327 -2.53 -7.07 17.12
CA ARG A 327 -3.40 -6.32 18.04
C ARG A 327 -2.78 -6.10 19.43
N SER A 328 -2.29 -7.16 20.06
CA SER A 328 -1.66 -7.11 21.39
C SER A 328 -0.38 -6.27 21.45
N GLN A 329 0.44 -6.27 20.39
CA GLN A 329 1.64 -5.44 20.30
C GLN A 329 1.27 -3.96 20.22
N VAL A 330 0.29 -3.63 19.38
CA VAL A 330 -0.23 -2.27 19.22
C VAL A 330 -0.86 -1.77 20.53
N GLU A 331 -1.71 -2.57 21.17
CA GLU A 331 -2.30 -2.22 22.47
C GLU A 331 -1.23 -1.96 23.53
N THR A 332 -0.16 -2.76 23.56
CA THR A 332 0.95 -2.56 24.49
C THR A 332 1.63 -1.22 24.26
N ILE A 333 1.90 -0.87 23.01
CA ILE A 333 2.52 0.42 22.62
C ILE A 333 1.63 1.59 23.05
N LEU A 334 0.34 1.56 22.69
CA LEU A 334 -0.58 2.65 22.98
C LEU A 334 -0.87 2.79 24.48
N ASN A 335 -0.93 1.68 25.22
CA ASN A 335 -1.09 1.70 26.68
C ASN A 335 0.18 2.19 27.41
N ASN A 336 1.37 1.92 26.88
CA ASN A 336 2.62 2.42 27.46
C ASN A 336 2.77 3.93 27.26
N SER A 337 2.31 4.48 26.13
CA SER A 337 2.19 5.94 25.94
C SER A 337 1.27 6.60 26.97
N ARG A 338 0.33 5.86 27.60
CA ARG A 338 -0.47 6.37 28.73
C ARG A 338 0.34 6.48 30.04
N ARG A 339 1.34 5.62 30.23
CA ARG A 339 2.04 5.41 31.51
C ARG A 339 3.37 6.16 31.65
N SER A 340 3.99 6.61 30.56
CA SER A 340 5.37 7.13 30.52
C SER A 340 5.60 8.53 31.13
N PHE A 341 4.80 8.97 32.11
CA PHE A 341 4.92 10.30 32.74
C PHE A 341 4.76 10.32 34.26
N PHE A 342 4.87 9.18 34.94
CA PHE A 342 5.00 9.12 36.40
C PHE A 342 6.42 8.81 36.84
#